data_AF-F3YVQ4-F1
#
_entry.id   AF-F3YVQ4-F1
#
_cell.length_a   1.000
_cell.length_b   1.000
_cell.length_c   1.000
_cell.angle_alpha   90.00
_cell.angle_beta   90.00
_cell.angle_gamma   90.00
#
_symmetry.space_group_name_H-M   'P 1'
#
loop_
_entity.id
_entity.type
_entity.pdbx_description
1 polymer ?
#
loop_
_entity_poly.entity_id
_entity_poly.type
_entity_poly.pdbx_seq_one_letter_code
_entity_poly.pdbx_strand_id
1 'polypeptide(L)'
;MSMSYEPRQFQDQPPRYSRTADLLIVLGRMGLLGQGSAPEREDLRHGLDAALAADPADLARGGEVLGRAVEEALASLCGDESFLLQDGTDEYLLAEALASLDHLVFLEEGLAGQEAGKALGETLAELAQRVLAEVTGHAARLIPHNGFRLDMVAMLPAGQLHRFPWYTLWADVPEDALERLAAPESARAHAVGADEDLPADLRMALLQDLSADRPLARELRMRRRIMAGVVRAFAQHKSLGMLRLAREANERFAVPDSVPEDGLAAAAMHAWTRPPASEGERHERLFLYALCGPFLEARLRLDLFEQVEAFLRDPDAAEQRPGSPLAVLAAWMRGEVGDDQLSATAFAVWDARLARAAQAGQGAEVTARQFQDHVRAAAAQPIRKTEAGEPTPSFIAKLRQTLATLLPRPALRAATAGLLVAVLAGSVLLTMHLSAPTAPIGTLRLLAAGEEGQFRGGAPRIIEQSGEVMLSGERFQVRFTLEEPAHAYVFFRDAQGEVSTLFAGRVEAGEHVLPSPGESYVLDEETGSERVVLVLAAKEQKKLEDIEALLHGGEVEAIAERHRGVSVREIAFSHK
;
A
#
# COMPACT_ATOMS: atom_id res chain seq x y z
N MET A 1 -13.72 -12.24 24.26
CA MET A 1 -13.41 -13.66 24.56
C MET A 1 -13.03 -13.76 26.03
N SER A 2 -13.74 -14.54 26.83
CA SER A 2 -13.31 -14.85 28.20
C SER A 2 -12.24 -15.93 28.11
N MET A 3 -10.96 -15.58 28.23
CA MET A 3 -9.90 -16.57 28.43
C MET A 3 -10.08 -17.20 29.82
N SER A 4 -10.86 -18.28 29.89
CA SER A 4 -10.97 -19.09 31.09
C SER A 4 -9.62 -19.78 31.33
N TYR A 5 -8.94 -19.38 32.38
CA TYR A 5 -7.67 -19.96 32.80
C TYR A 5 -7.92 -21.37 33.36
N GLU A 6 -7.45 -22.41 32.67
CA GLU A 6 -7.45 -23.78 33.18
C GLU A 6 -6.07 -24.11 33.79
N PRO A 7 -5.94 -24.28 35.11
CA PRO A 7 -4.66 -24.56 35.78
C PRO A 7 -3.95 -25.83 35.29
N ARG A 8 -4.65 -26.74 34.59
CA ARG A 8 -4.10 -27.99 34.06
C ARG A 8 -3.21 -27.80 32.83
N GLN A 9 -3.31 -26.69 32.10
CA GLN A 9 -2.55 -26.50 30.85
C GLN A 9 -1.03 -26.29 31.06
N PHE A 10 -0.58 -25.94 32.28
CA PHE A 10 0.84 -25.73 32.56
C PHE A 10 1.67 -27.03 32.66
N GLN A 11 1.03 -28.20 32.74
CA GLN A 11 1.78 -29.46 32.81
C GLN A 11 2.28 -29.94 31.43
N ASP A 12 1.63 -29.53 30.35
CA ASP A 12 1.91 -30.05 29.00
C ASP A 12 2.58 -29.03 28.06
N GLN A 13 2.66 -27.75 28.45
CA GLN A 13 3.36 -26.72 27.66
C GLN A 13 4.77 -26.50 28.20
N PRO A 14 5.78 -26.36 27.31
CA PRO A 14 7.12 -26.00 27.74
C PRO A 14 7.07 -24.62 28.45
N PRO A 15 7.84 -24.43 29.54
CA PRO A 15 7.87 -23.15 30.24
C PRO A 15 8.35 -22.04 29.30
N ARG A 16 7.74 -20.86 29.39
CA ARG A 16 8.08 -19.71 28.57
C ARG A 16 9.41 -19.10 29.00
N TYR A 17 9.64 -18.98 30.32
CA TYR A 17 10.87 -18.40 30.87
C TYR A 17 11.67 -19.45 31.65
N SER A 18 11.07 -19.95 32.72
CA SER A 18 11.53 -21.10 33.50
C SER A 18 10.35 -21.60 34.32
N ARG A 19 10.43 -22.84 34.83
CA ARG A 19 9.33 -23.41 35.61
C ARG A 19 9.03 -22.56 36.85
N THR A 20 10.08 -22.09 37.52
CA THR A 20 9.94 -21.31 38.75
C THR A 20 9.39 -19.90 38.47
N ALA A 21 9.89 -19.22 37.43
CA ALA A 21 9.42 -17.89 37.06
C ALA A 21 7.96 -17.92 36.57
N ASP A 22 7.59 -18.90 35.75
CA ASP A 22 6.23 -19.03 35.23
C ASP A 22 5.21 -19.27 36.36
N LEU A 23 5.55 -20.12 37.35
CA LEU A 23 4.71 -20.33 38.54
C LEU A 23 4.54 -19.04 39.36
N LEU A 24 5.60 -18.24 39.52
CA LEU A 24 5.52 -16.96 40.22
C LEU A 24 4.68 -15.93 39.45
N ILE A 25 4.80 -15.86 38.12
CA ILE A 25 3.97 -15.01 37.26
C ILE A 25 2.50 -15.37 37.43
N VAL A 26 2.17 -16.67 37.41
CA VAL A 26 0.79 -17.13 37.63
C VAL A 26 0.30 -16.75 39.03
N LEU A 27 1.11 -16.99 40.07
CA LEU A 27 0.75 -16.67 41.44
C LEU A 27 0.54 -15.17 41.64
N GLY A 28 1.42 -14.34 41.07
CA GLY A 28 1.33 -12.88 41.09
C GLY A 28 0.11 -12.38 40.34
N ARG A 29 -0.19 -12.93 39.15
CA ARG A 29 -1.41 -12.63 38.39
C ARG A 29 -2.67 -12.95 39.22
N MET A 30 -2.73 -14.12 39.86
CA MET A 30 -3.84 -14.50 40.73
C MET A 30 -4.00 -13.55 41.92
N GLY A 31 -2.89 -13.18 42.56
CA GLY A 31 -2.87 -12.20 43.66
C GLY A 31 -3.39 -10.84 43.21
N LEU A 32 -2.81 -10.30 42.14
CA LEU A 32 -3.08 -8.95 41.64
C LEU A 32 -4.48 -8.80 41.08
N LEU A 33 -4.92 -9.76 40.26
CA LEU A 33 -6.22 -9.72 39.58
C LEU A 33 -7.36 -10.26 40.44
N GLY A 34 -7.08 -10.71 41.67
CA GLY A 34 -8.08 -11.36 42.54
C GLY A 34 -8.60 -12.66 41.95
N GLN A 35 -7.85 -13.30 41.07
CA GLN A 35 -8.22 -14.54 40.39
C GLN A 35 -7.81 -15.76 41.23
N GLY A 36 -8.55 -16.86 41.04
CA GLY A 36 -8.27 -18.15 41.64
C GLY A 36 -8.66 -18.30 43.11
N SER A 37 -8.99 -19.54 43.46
CA SER A 37 -9.40 -19.95 44.80
C SER A 37 -8.19 -20.09 45.74
N ALA A 38 -8.44 -20.02 47.05
CA ALA A 38 -7.39 -20.24 48.05
C ALA A 38 -6.67 -21.60 47.90
N PRO A 39 -7.38 -22.73 47.63
CA PRO A 39 -6.74 -24.01 47.33
C PRO A 39 -5.80 -23.96 46.12
N GLU A 40 -6.20 -23.33 45.01
CA GLU A 40 -5.35 -23.24 43.81
C GLU A 40 -4.06 -22.45 44.09
N ARG A 41 -4.14 -21.39 44.90
CA ARG A 41 -2.94 -20.61 45.30
C ARG A 41 -2.01 -21.43 46.18
N GLU A 42 -2.55 -22.27 47.06
CA GLU A 42 -1.77 -23.15 47.92
C GLU A 42 -1.08 -24.27 47.12
N ASP A 43 -1.80 -24.87 46.16
CA ASP A 43 -1.24 -25.87 45.25
C ASP A 43 -0.07 -25.30 44.43
N LEU A 44 -0.22 -24.07 43.92
CA LEU A 44 0.86 -23.37 43.21
C LEU A 44 2.06 -23.07 44.10
N ARG A 45 1.83 -22.68 45.37
CA ARG A 45 2.92 -22.48 46.34
C ARG A 45 3.68 -23.76 46.63
N HIS A 46 2.98 -24.88 46.82
CA HIS A 46 3.64 -26.19 46.96
C HIS A 46 4.45 -26.56 45.71
N GLY A 47 3.92 -26.28 44.51
CA GLY A 47 4.63 -26.47 43.25
C GLY A 47 5.90 -25.58 43.14
N LEU A 48 5.80 -24.34 43.60
CA LEU A 48 6.90 -23.38 43.64
C LEU A 48 8.00 -23.80 44.61
N ASP A 49 7.64 -24.18 45.84
CA ASP A 49 8.60 -24.68 46.85
C ASP A 49 9.36 -25.90 46.34
N ALA A 50 8.65 -26.82 45.68
CA ALA A 50 9.25 -28.00 45.08
C ALA A 50 10.20 -27.65 43.92
N ALA A 51 9.85 -26.67 43.06
CA ALA A 51 10.69 -26.21 41.98
C ALA A 51 11.97 -25.51 42.48
N LEU A 52 11.82 -24.60 43.46
CA LEU A 52 12.95 -23.90 44.10
C LEU A 52 13.90 -24.86 44.82
N ALA A 53 13.36 -25.89 45.50
CA ALA A 53 14.19 -26.90 46.15
C ALA A 53 14.95 -27.79 45.14
N ALA A 54 14.36 -28.04 43.96
CA ALA A 54 14.98 -28.85 42.92
C ALA A 54 16.10 -28.09 42.18
N ASP A 55 15.90 -26.80 41.88
CA ASP A 55 16.90 -25.96 41.22
C ASP A 55 16.77 -24.49 41.64
N PRO A 56 17.52 -24.04 42.67
CA PRO A 56 17.51 -22.66 43.12
C PRO A 56 17.95 -21.64 42.06
N ALA A 57 18.72 -22.06 41.05
CA ALA A 57 19.20 -21.18 39.99
C ALA A 57 18.17 -21.01 38.85
N ASP A 58 17.10 -21.82 38.83
CA ASP A 58 16.05 -21.76 37.80
C ASP A 58 15.29 -20.44 37.81
N LEU A 59 15.09 -19.84 38.99
CA LEU A 59 14.47 -18.53 39.13
C LEU A 59 15.33 -17.42 38.50
N ALA A 60 16.64 -17.43 38.77
CA ALA A 60 17.57 -16.44 38.23
C ALA A 60 17.62 -16.51 36.70
N ARG A 61 17.74 -17.72 36.13
CA ARG A 61 17.71 -17.93 34.67
C ARG A 61 16.39 -17.47 34.06
N GLY A 62 15.25 -17.81 34.68
CA GLY A 62 13.94 -17.35 34.23
C GLY A 62 13.82 -15.82 34.23
N GLY A 63 14.34 -15.17 35.27
CA GLY A 63 14.44 -13.71 35.34
C GLY A 63 15.28 -13.11 34.22
N GLU A 64 16.41 -13.73 33.84
CA GLU A 64 17.23 -13.30 32.71
C GLU A 64 16.52 -13.46 31.35
N VAL A 65 15.75 -14.56 31.16
CA VAL A 65 14.95 -14.75 29.93
C VAL A 65 13.84 -13.70 29.85
N LEU A 66 13.10 -13.48 30.95
CA LEU A 66 12.07 -12.43 30.99
C LEU A 66 12.67 -11.05 30.76
N GLY A 67 13.82 -10.75 31.37
CA GLY A 67 14.53 -9.49 31.16
C GLY A 67 14.81 -9.22 29.68
N ARG A 68 15.33 -10.22 28.96
CA ARG A 68 15.53 -10.11 27.51
C ARG A 68 14.22 -9.90 26.73
N ALA A 69 13.17 -10.65 27.08
CA ALA A 69 11.86 -10.48 26.44
C ALA A 69 11.26 -9.08 26.68
N VAL A 70 11.50 -8.48 27.85
CA VAL A 70 11.11 -7.10 28.16
C VAL A 70 11.92 -6.10 27.35
N GLU A 71 13.24 -6.29 27.20
CA GLU A 71 14.07 -5.43 26.34
C GLU A 71 13.63 -5.50 24.87
N GLU A 72 13.31 -6.70 24.38
CA GLU A 72 12.75 -6.90 23.02
C GLU A 72 11.39 -6.22 22.86
N ALA A 73 10.53 -6.31 23.88
CA ALA A 73 9.26 -5.59 23.92
C ALA A 73 9.47 -4.06 23.90
N LEU A 74 10.41 -3.54 24.69
CA LEU A 74 10.74 -2.11 24.67
C LEU A 74 11.30 -1.68 23.32
N ALA A 75 12.18 -2.46 22.70
CA ALA A 75 12.66 -2.18 21.35
C ALA A 75 11.52 -2.19 20.33
N SER A 76 10.58 -3.12 20.45
CA SER A 76 9.41 -3.21 19.56
C SER A 76 8.40 -2.08 19.77
N LEU A 77 8.23 -1.57 20.99
CA LEU A 77 7.25 -0.52 21.31
C LEU A 77 7.84 0.90 21.19
N CYS A 78 9.09 1.07 21.60
CA CYS A 78 9.76 2.36 21.77
C CYS A 78 10.96 2.56 20.82
N GLY A 79 11.39 1.53 20.08
CA GLY A 79 12.52 1.62 19.15
C GLY A 79 12.22 2.45 17.91
N ASP A 80 13.25 2.97 17.25
CA ASP A 80 13.09 3.95 16.16
C ASP A 80 12.16 3.53 15.01
N GLU A 81 11.92 2.24 14.79
CA GLU A 81 11.08 1.70 13.72
C GLU A 81 9.68 1.24 14.18
N SER A 82 9.33 1.41 15.46
CA SER A 82 8.06 0.87 16.00
C SER A 82 6.79 1.56 15.48
N PHE A 83 6.91 2.60 14.66
CA PHE A 83 5.77 3.26 14.00
C PHE A 83 5.20 2.44 12.82
N LEU A 84 5.78 1.28 12.51
CA LEU A 84 5.34 0.37 11.45
C LEU A 84 4.24 -0.60 11.86
N LEU A 85 3.80 -0.60 13.12
CA LEU A 85 2.68 -1.44 13.60
C LEU A 85 1.34 -0.93 13.05
N GLN A 86 1.07 -1.14 11.76
CA GLN A 86 -0.17 -0.76 11.11
C GLN A 86 -0.80 -1.95 10.37
N ASP A 87 -1.98 -2.32 10.86
CA ASP A 87 -2.96 -3.30 10.36
C ASP A 87 -2.62 -4.80 10.47
N GLY A 88 -3.46 -5.51 11.24
CA GLY A 88 -3.74 -6.95 11.17
C GLY A 88 -2.62 -7.91 11.61
N THR A 89 -1.45 -7.83 10.99
CA THR A 89 -0.28 -8.67 11.30
C THR A 89 0.45 -8.22 12.56
N ASP A 90 0.32 -6.94 12.90
CA ASP A 90 1.07 -6.29 13.97
C ASP A 90 0.41 -6.39 15.35
N GLU A 91 -0.88 -6.74 15.41
CA GLU A 91 -1.61 -6.92 16.68
C GLU A 91 -1.03 -8.06 17.52
N TYR A 92 -0.55 -9.14 16.88
CA TYR A 92 0.09 -10.25 17.59
C TYR A 92 1.41 -9.82 18.24
N LEU A 93 2.25 -9.09 17.50
CA LEU A 93 3.53 -8.60 18.01
C LEU A 93 3.32 -7.60 19.15
N LEU A 94 2.34 -6.70 19.01
CA LEU A 94 1.93 -5.79 20.07
C LEU A 94 1.46 -6.54 21.31
N ALA A 95 0.55 -7.51 21.15
CA ALA A 95 0.03 -8.30 22.25
C ALA A 95 1.15 -9.08 22.97
N GLU A 96 2.10 -9.63 22.22
CA GLU A 96 3.26 -10.33 22.77
C GLU A 96 4.18 -9.38 23.56
N ALA A 97 4.45 -8.19 23.02
CA ALA A 97 5.26 -7.17 23.68
C ALA A 97 4.61 -6.70 24.99
N LEU A 98 3.33 -6.35 24.97
CA LEU A 98 2.61 -5.93 26.18
C LEU A 98 2.47 -7.08 27.19
N ALA A 99 2.30 -8.32 26.75
CA ALA A 99 2.29 -9.49 27.64
C ALA A 99 3.63 -9.66 28.38
N SER A 100 4.77 -9.40 27.73
CA SER A 100 6.08 -9.42 28.39
C SER A 100 6.19 -8.34 29.47
N LEU A 101 5.62 -7.14 29.24
CA LEU A 101 5.56 -6.09 30.26
C LEU A 101 4.62 -6.47 31.42
N ASP A 102 3.49 -7.10 31.14
CA ASP A 102 2.56 -7.59 32.16
C ASP A 102 3.22 -8.68 33.03
N HIS A 103 3.97 -9.59 32.40
CA HIS A 103 4.70 -10.66 33.10
C HIS A 103 5.76 -10.11 34.06
N LEU A 104 6.38 -8.97 33.75
CA LEU A 104 7.28 -8.29 34.69
C LEU A 104 6.54 -7.88 35.97
N VAL A 105 5.37 -7.23 35.83
CA VAL A 105 4.54 -6.81 36.97
C VAL A 105 4.05 -8.00 37.79
N PHE A 106 3.61 -9.06 37.11
CA PHE A 106 3.16 -10.27 37.80
C PHE A 106 4.30 -11.00 38.50
N LEU A 107 5.50 -11.05 37.92
CA LEU A 107 6.64 -11.65 38.59
C LEU A 107 7.04 -10.86 39.83
N GLU A 108 7.05 -9.53 39.75
CA GLU A 108 7.31 -8.65 40.91
C GLU A 108 6.30 -8.91 42.04
N GLU A 109 5.01 -9.02 41.72
CA GLU A 109 3.96 -9.36 42.68
C GLU A 109 4.12 -10.78 43.25
N GLY A 110 4.46 -11.76 42.42
CA GLY A 110 4.67 -13.14 42.86
C GLY A 110 5.86 -13.29 43.80
N LEU A 111 6.89 -12.46 43.61
CA LEU A 111 8.07 -12.39 44.47
C LEU A 111 7.82 -11.65 45.78
N ALA A 112 6.74 -10.86 45.89
CA ALA A 112 6.43 -10.13 47.10
C ALA A 112 6.21 -11.10 48.29
N GLY A 113 7.17 -11.11 49.22
CA GLY A 113 7.18 -12.00 50.39
C GLY A 113 8.00 -13.28 50.24
N GLN A 114 8.73 -13.47 49.13
CA GLN A 114 9.62 -14.62 48.92
C GLN A 114 11.09 -14.25 49.22
N GLU A 115 11.68 -14.81 50.28
CA GLU A 115 13.09 -14.55 50.65
C GLU A 115 14.08 -15.00 49.55
N ALA A 116 13.82 -16.16 48.93
CA ALA A 116 14.67 -16.71 47.87
C ALA A 116 14.75 -15.80 46.62
N GLY A 117 13.80 -14.87 46.48
CA GLY A 117 13.65 -13.99 45.33
C GLY A 117 14.17 -12.57 45.53
N LYS A 118 14.71 -12.21 46.70
CA LYS A 118 15.02 -10.82 47.05
C LYS A 118 15.98 -10.13 46.07
N ALA A 119 17.09 -10.80 45.71
CA ALA A 119 18.07 -10.26 44.78
C ALA A 119 17.48 -10.07 43.36
N LEU A 120 16.67 -11.02 42.89
CA LEU A 120 15.96 -10.87 41.62
C LEU A 120 14.92 -9.74 41.68
N GLY A 121 14.22 -9.59 42.81
CA GLY A 121 13.25 -8.53 43.03
C GLY A 121 13.87 -7.12 42.91
N GLU A 122 15.10 -6.93 43.40
CA GLU A 122 15.83 -5.67 43.23
C GLU A 122 16.13 -5.39 41.74
N THR A 123 16.64 -6.37 41.00
CA THR A 123 16.90 -6.25 39.55
C THR A 123 15.62 -5.99 38.75
N LEU A 124 14.51 -6.67 39.08
CA LEU A 124 13.23 -6.48 38.39
C LEU A 124 12.60 -5.12 38.71
N ALA A 125 12.79 -4.59 39.93
CA ALA A 125 12.34 -3.25 40.27
C ALA A 125 13.07 -2.17 39.46
N GLU A 126 14.38 -2.32 39.24
CA GLU A 126 15.15 -1.43 38.36
C GLU A 126 14.64 -1.53 36.91
N LEU A 127 14.41 -2.74 36.41
CA LEU A 127 13.85 -2.96 35.07
C LEU A 127 12.44 -2.36 34.94
N ALA A 128 11.57 -2.53 35.93
CA ALA A 128 10.22 -1.96 35.94
C ALA A 128 10.23 -0.43 35.94
N GLN A 129 11.15 0.20 36.69
CA GLN A 129 11.35 1.66 36.64
C GLN A 129 11.80 2.12 35.25
N ARG A 130 12.70 1.38 34.60
CA ARG A 130 13.13 1.68 33.23
C ARG A 130 12.00 1.52 32.22
N VAL A 131 11.24 0.42 32.28
CA VAL A 131 10.05 0.19 31.45
C VAL A 131 9.06 1.35 31.61
N LEU A 132 8.77 1.74 32.86
CA LEU A 132 7.87 2.87 33.13
C LEU A 132 8.39 4.16 32.48
N ALA A 133 9.68 4.47 32.62
CA ALA A 133 10.27 5.67 32.05
C ALA A 133 10.23 5.67 30.51
N GLU A 134 10.61 4.56 29.88
CA GLU A 134 10.65 4.43 28.42
C GLU A 134 9.25 4.45 27.79
N VAL A 135 8.32 3.64 28.30
CA VAL A 135 6.95 3.58 27.81
C VAL A 135 6.26 4.94 27.97
N THR A 136 6.44 5.61 29.11
CA THR A 136 5.84 6.94 29.33
C THR A 136 6.39 7.97 28.34
N GLY A 137 7.68 7.89 28.01
CA GLY A 137 8.30 8.77 27.01
C GLY A 137 7.84 8.55 25.57
N HIS A 138 7.21 7.40 25.29
CA HIS A 138 6.77 6.99 23.95
C HIS A 138 5.28 6.62 23.89
N ALA A 139 4.49 7.03 24.90
CA ALA A 139 3.13 6.55 25.07
C ALA A 139 2.20 6.92 23.90
N ALA A 140 2.51 8.02 23.18
CA ALA A 140 1.79 8.40 21.97
C ALA A 140 1.81 7.31 20.88
N ARG A 141 2.85 6.47 20.81
CA ARG A 141 2.95 5.35 19.85
C ARG A 141 1.87 4.31 20.02
N LEU A 142 1.26 4.23 21.20
CA LEU A 142 0.21 3.25 21.53
C LEU A 142 -1.20 3.74 21.21
N ILE A 143 -1.38 5.01 20.80
CA ILE A 143 -2.69 5.61 20.47
C ILE A 143 -3.44 4.82 19.38
N PRO A 144 -2.80 4.39 18.27
CA PRO A 144 -3.49 3.62 17.23
C PRO A 144 -4.06 2.28 17.72
N HIS A 145 -3.70 1.83 18.91
CA HIS A 145 -4.12 0.55 19.49
C HIS A 145 -5.03 0.72 20.71
N ASN A 146 -5.65 1.90 20.88
CA ASN A 146 -6.44 2.21 22.06
C ASN A 146 -7.64 1.29 22.26
N GLY A 147 -8.29 0.79 21.21
CA GLY A 147 -9.38 -0.19 21.29
C GLY A 147 -8.93 -1.46 21.99
N PHE A 148 -7.82 -2.06 21.54
CA PHE A 148 -7.22 -3.22 22.20
C PHE A 148 -6.81 -2.91 23.64
N ARG A 149 -6.19 -1.74 23.89
CA ARG A 149 -5.75 -1.35 25.24
C ARG A 149 -6.92 -1.16 26.19
N LEU A 150 -8.04 -0.58 25.73
CA LEU A 150 -9.26 -0.41 26.51
C LEU A 150 -9.91 -1.75 26.84
N ASP A 151 -9.89 -2.72 25.92
CA ASP A 151 -10.31 -4.09 26.20
C ASP A 151 -9.47 -4.72 27.32
N MET A 152 -8.15 -4.48 27.33
CA MET A 152 -7.26 -4.93 28.39
C MET A 152 -7.52 -4.20 29.72
N VAL A 153 -7.75 -2.88 29.71
CA VAL A 153 -8.15 -2.11 30.90
C VAL A 153 -9.41 -2.69 31.54
N ALA A 154 -10.40 -3.09 30.74
CA ALA A 154 -11.65 -3.67 31.23
C ALA A 154 -11.45 -5.01 31.97
N MET A 155 -10.34 -5.72 31.74
CA MET A 155 -9.99 -6.97 32.43
C MET A 155 -9.20 -6.75 33.72
N LEU A 156 -8.70 -5.54 33.97
CA LEU A 156 -7.86 -5.22 35.12
C LEU A 156 -8.69 -4.60 36.26
N PRO A 157 -8.43 -4.95 37.53
CA PRO A 157 -9.04 -4.26 38.66
C PRO A 157 -8.66 -2.78 38.68
N ALA A 158 -9.63 -1.89 38.92
CA ALA A 158 -9.40 -0.44 38.92
C ALA A 158 -8.27 0.01 39.86
N GLY A 159 -8.12 -0.65 41.02
CA GLY A 159 -7.04 -0.35 41.97
C GLY A 159 -5.64 -0.72 41.48
N GLN A 160 -5.51 -1.54 40.43
CA GLN A 160 -4.25 -2.03 39.91
C GLN A 160 -3.80 -1.37 38.61
N LEU A 161 -4.66 -0.55 37.98
CA LEU A 161 -4.37 0.11 36.70
C LEU A 161 -3.08 0.94 36.70
N HIS A 162 -2.71 1.50 37.86
CA HIS A 162 -1.47 2.27 38.01
C HIS A 162 -0.19 1.46 37.78
N ARG A 163 -0.25 0.12 37.84
CA ARG A 163 0.89 -0.78 37.54
C ARG A 163 1.01 -1.09 36.05
N PHE A 164 0.01 -0.72 35.24
CA PHE A 164 -0.05 -0.98 33.80
C PHE A 164 -0.23 0.33 33.01
N PRO A 165 0.75 1.25 33.08
CA PRO A 165 0.67 2.55 32.39
C PRO A 165 0.51 2.41 30.87
N TRP A 166 1.05 1.35 30.26
CA TRP A 166 0.90 1.07 28.83
C TRP A 166 -0.53 0.75 28.40
N TYR A 167 -1.47 0.51 29.32
CA TYR A 167 -2.89 0.38 28.97
C TYR A 167 -3.71 1.65 29.23
N THR A 168 -3.19 2.60 30.00
CA THR A 168 -3.98 3.74 30.49
C THR A 168 -3.53 5.09 29.94
N LEU A 169 -2.23 5.28 29.68
CA LEU A 169 -1.71 6.54 29.14
C LEU A 169 -2.25 6.80 27.74
N TRP A 170 -2.91 7.93 27.53
CA TRP A 170 -3.56 8.28 26.24
C TRP A 170 -4.64 7.30 25.77
N ALA A 171 -5.16 6.42 26.62
CA ALA A 171 -6.15 5.40 26.21
C ALA A 171 -7.52 5.99 25.83
N ASP A 172 -7.81 7.21 26.28
CA ASP A 172 -9.01 7.99 25.99
C ASP A 172 -8.91 8.80 24.69
N VAL A 173 -7.73 8.86 24.07
CA VAL A 173 -7.51 9.55 22.79
C VAL A 173 -8.10 8.75 21.64
N PRO A 174 -8.75 9.37 20.65
CA PRO A 174 -9.18 8.67 19.43
C PRO A 174 -8.00 7.99 18.73
N GLU A 175 -8.17 6.76 18.25
CA GLU A 175 -7.12 5.98 17.57
C GLU A 175 -6.53 6.71 16.36
N ASP A 176 -7.37 7.50 15.67
CA ASP A 176 -7.00 8.29 14.51
C ASP A 176 -6.39 9.67 14.86
N ALA A 177 -6.17 9.99 16.13
CA ALA A 177 -5.67 11.31 16.56
C ALA A 177 -4.31 11.65 15.95
N LEU A 178 -3.39 10.68 15.86
CA LEU A 178 -2.09 10.88 15.21
C LEU A 178 -2.23 11.14 13.71
N GLU A 179 -3.18 10.47 13.06
CA GLU A 179 -3.49 10.67 11.63
C GLU A 179 -4.12 12.04 11.40
N ARG A 180 -5.04 12.47 12.27
CA ARG A 180 -5.61 13.82 12.27
C ARG A 180 -4.51 14.86 12.44
N LEU A 181 -3.55 14.64 13.33
CA LEU A 181 -2.38 15.51 13.51
C LEU A 181 -1.49 15.56 12.25
N ALA A 182 -1.30 14.43 11.59
CA ALA A 182 -0.56 14.33 10.33
C ALA A 182 -1.33 14.89 9.13
N ALA A 183 -2.65 14.97 9.16
CA ALA A 183 -3.44 15.49 8.06
C ALA A 183 -3.15 16.98 7.80
N PRO A 184 -2.92 17.40 6.54
CA PRO A 184 -2.82 18.82 6.21
C PRO A 184 -4.14 19.54 6.50
N GLU A 185 -4.08 20.82 6.88
CA GLU A 185 -5.28 21.63 7.22
C GLU A 185 -6.34 21.59 6.11
N SER A 186 -5.92 21.60 4.84
CA SER A 186 -6.81 21.50 3.69
C SER A 186 -7.54 20.16 3.58
N ALA A 187 -6.96 19.06 4.07
CA ALA A 187 -7.63 17.75 4.09
C ALA A 187 -8.64 17.65 5.22
N ARG A 188 -8.37 18.29 6.37
CA ARG A 188 -9.30 18.30 7.52
C ARG A 188 -10.64 18.93 7.17
N ALA A 189 -10.63 20.00 6.36
CA ALA A 189 -11.85 20.68 5.90
C ALA A 189 -12.77 19.80 5.02
N HIS A 190 -12.27 18.68 4.49
CA HIS A 190 -13.00 17.81 3.57
C HIS A 190 -13.26 16.40 4.10
N ALA A 191 -12.74 16.06 5.29
CA ALA A 191 -13.01 14.78 5.92
C ALA A 191 -14.45 14.76 6.46
N VAL A 192 -15.30 13.92 5.85
CA VAL A 192 -16.70 13.72 6.28
C VAL A 192 -16.68 13.10 7.69
N GLY A 193 -17.24 13.82 8.68
CA GLY A 193 -17.21 13.42 10.09
C GLY A 193 -16.08 14.05 10.92
N ALA A 194 -15.27 14.95 10.35
CA ALA A 194 -14.20 15.68 11.05
C ALA A 194 -14.69 16.83 11.95
N ASP A 195 -15.92 16.75 12.46
CA ASP A 195 -16.56 17.85 13.20
C ASP A 195 -16.07 18.00 14.65
N GLU A 196 -15.14 17.15 15.10
CA GLU A 196 -14.37 17.40 16.31
C GLU A 196 -12.87 17.37 16.00
N ASP A 197 -12.35 18.56 15.69
CA ASP A 197 -10.94 18.87 15.89
C ASP A 197 -10.54 18.40 17.30
N LEU A 198 -9.35 17.79 17.42
CA LEU A 198 -8.82 17.40 18.72
C LEU A 198 -8.89 18.61 19.67
N PRO A 199 -9.42 18.45 20.90
CA PRO A 199 -9.43 19.50 21.91
C PRO A 199 -8.06 20.18 22.00
N ALA A 200 -8.04 21.51 22.10
CA ALA A 200 -6.80 22.28 21.95
C ALA A 200 -5.74 21.90 23.00
N ASP A 201 -6.17 21.60 24.22
CA ASP A 201 -5.39 21.05 25.31
C ASP A 201 -4.81 19.68 24.96
N LEU A 202 -5.63 18.75 24.48
CA LEU A 202 -5.19 17.42 24.05
C LEU A 202 -4.15 17.51 22.92
N ARG A 203 -4.43 18.36 21.93
CA ARG A 203 -3.51 18.62 20.81
C ARG A 203 -2.16 19.16 21.30
N MET A 204 -2.16 20.11 22.24
CA MET A 204 -0.93 20.67 22.79
C MET A 204 -0.14 19.62 23.57
N ALA A 205 -0.83 18.79 24.35
CA ALA A 205 -0.19 17.71 25.10
C ALA A 205 0.44 16.67 24.15
N LEU A 206 -0.26 16.26 23.10
CA LEU A 206 0.29 15.34 22.09
C LEU A 206 1.49 15.94 21.36
N LEU A 207 1.45 17.23 21.00
CA LEU A 207 2.60 17.90 20.38
C LEU A 207 3.81 17.98 21.31
N GLN A 208 3.58 18.09 22.62
CA GLN A 208 4.65 18.05 23.62
C GLN A 208 5.27 16.65 23.69
N ASP A 209 4.47 15.58 23.75
CA ASP A 209 4.96 14.19 23.72
C ASP A 209 5.74 13.90 22.44
N LEU A 210 5.19 14.28 21.28
CA LEU A 210 5.86 14.15 19.99
C LEU A 210 7.17 14.92 19.89
N SER A 211 7.36 15.96 20.70
CA SER A 211 8.64 16.69 20.73
C SER A 211 9.76 15.89 21.42
N ALA A 212 9.40 15.00 22.35
CA ALA A 212 10.31 14.05 22.97
C ALA A 212 10.59 12.86 22.03
N ASP A 213 9.59 12.43 21.27
CA ASP A 213 9.67 11.32 20.32
C ASP A 213 9.99 11.78 18.88
N ARG A 214 11.28 12.07 18.64
CA ARG A 214 11.76 12.57 17.34
C ARG A 214 11.50 11.60 16.17
N PRO A 215 11.70 10.27 16.30
CA PRO A 215 11.37 9.32 15.24
C PRO A 215 9.90 9.39 14.82
N LEU A 216 8.96 9.30 15.77
CA LEU A 216 7.53 9.38 15.48
C LEU A 216 7.17 10.74 14.86
N ALA A 217 7.70 11.85 15.38
CA ALA A 217 7.46 13.17 14.81
C ALA A 217 8.03 13.34 13.39
N ARG A 218 9.13 12.67 13.04
CA ARG A 218 9.65 12.64 11.66
C ARG A 218 8.70 11.86 10.75
N GLU A 219 8.23 10.72 11.20
CA GLU A 219 7.29 9.88 10.45
C GLU A 219 5.97 10.61 10.19
N LEU A 220 5.34 11.19 11.21
CA LEU A 220 4.11 11.97 11.05
C LEU A 220 4.29 13.16 10.10
N ARG A 221 5.47 13.81 10.11
CA ARG A 221 5.79 14.86 9.13
C ARG A 221 5.95 14.32 7.72
N MET A 222 6.53 13.13 7.55
CA MET A 222 6.65 12.47 6.25
C MET A 222 5.27 12.10 5.71
N ARG A 223 4.43 11.43 6.52
CA ARG A 223 3.03 11.12 6.19
C ARG A 223 2.24 12.37 5.82
N ARG A 224 2.40 13.45 6.59
CA ARG A 224 1.80 14.76 6.27
C ARG A 224 2.22 15.28 4.90
N ARG A 225 3.51 15.20 4.56
CA ARG A 225 4.02 15.64 3.24
C ARG A 225 3.46 14.78 2.11
N ILE A 226 3.44 13.46 2.30
CA ILE A 226 2.88 12.51 1.33
C ILE A 226 1.40 12.83 1.13
N MET A 227 0.62 12.92 2.20
CA MET A 227 -0.81 13.22 2.15
C MET A 227 -1.07 14.61 1.52
N ALA A 228 -0.28 15.63 1.86
CA ALA A 228 -0.38 16.93 1.21
C ALA A 228 -0.04 16.87 -0.29
N GLY A 229 0.92 16.02 -0.68
CA GLY A 229 1.24 15.72 -2.08
C GLY A 229 0.07 15.05 -2.79
N VAL A 230 -0.56 14.07 -2.16
CA VAL A 230 -1.76 13.38 -2.67
C VAL A 230 -2.90 14.38 -2.85
N VAL A 231 -3.26 15.13 -1.80
CA VAL A 231 -4.32 16.15 -1.86
C VAL A 231 -4.05 17.18 -2.95
N ARG A 232 -2.80 17.63 -3.10
CA ARG A 232 -2.40 18.53 -4.17
C ARG A 232 -2.55 17.88 -5.55
N ALA A 233 -2.17 16.61 -5.70
CA ALA A 233 -2.35 15.88 -6.94
C ALA A 233 -3.85 15.77 -7.31
N PHE A 234 -4.73 15.46 -6.35
CA PHE A 234 -6.18 15.46 -6.57
C PHE A 234 -6.72 16.84 -6.95
N ALA A 235 -6.16 17.93 -6.41
CA ALA A 235 -6.54 19.28 -6.79
C ALA A 235 -6.07 19.66 -8.21
N GLN A 236 -4.90 19.16 -8.64
CA GLN A 236 -4.27 19.46 -9.93
C GLN A 236 -4.76 18.57 -11.07
N HIS A 237 -5.14 17.34 -10.77
CA HIS A 237 -5.56 16.31 -11.72
C HIS A 237 -7.01 15.91 -11.44
N LYS A 238 -7.93 16.48 -12.21
CA LYS A 238 -9.36 16.19 -12.07
C LYS A 238 -9.67 14.72 -12.39
N SER A 239 -8.82 14.04 -13.15
CA SER A 239 -8.88 12.60 -13.39
C SER A 239 -8.87 11.77 -12.11
N LEU A 240 -8.05 12.13 -11.11
CA LEU A 240 -8.03 11.47 -9.81
C LEU A 240 -9.33 11.71 -9.03
N GLY A 241 -9.86 12.94 -9.09
CA GLY A 241 -11.16 13.27 -8.51
C GLY A 241 -12.30 12.45 -9.14
N MET A 242 -12.30 12.29 -10.47
CA MET A 242 -13.25 11.44 -11.19
C MET A 242 -13.09 9.96 -10.81
N LEU A 243 -11.88 9.47 -10.59
CA LEU A 243 -11.64 8.10 -10.13
C LEU A 243 -12.24 7.84 -8.74
N ARG A 244 -12.06 8.78 -7.80
CA ARG A 244 -12.70 8.72 -6.47
C ARG A 244 -14.23 8.68 -6.61
N LEU A 245 -14.79 9.59 -7.40
CA LEU A 245 -16.23 9.64 -7.69
C LEU A 245 -16.75 8.32 -8.25
N ALA A 246 -16.02 7.71 -9.18
CA ALA A 246 -16.42 6.46 -9.78
C ALA A 246 -16.52 5.32 -8.76
N ARG A 247 -15.66 5.31 -7.72
CA ARG A 247 -15.72 4.32 -6.64
C ARG A 247 -16.94 4.55 -5.75
N GLU A 248 -17.10 5.77 -5.26
CA GLU A 248 -18.22 6.15 -4.38
C GLU A 248 -19.58 5.98 -5.09
N ALA A 249 -19.66 6.34 -6.36
CA ALA A 249 -20.89 6.20 -7.14
C ALA A 249 -21.23 4.73 -7.41
N ASN A 250 -20.26 3.85 -7.68
CA ASN A 250 -20.57 2.42 -7.90
C ASN A 250 -21.06 1.70 -6.64
N GLU A 251 -20.76 2.23 -5.44
CA GLU A 251 -21.34 1.73 -4.18
C GLU A 251 -22.80 2.21 -3.99
N ARG A 252 -23.16 3.38 -4.55
CA ARG A 252 -24.48 4.01 -4.38
C ARG A 252 -25.48 3.66 -5.48
N PHE A 253 -25.03 3.58 -6.72
CA PHE A 253 -25.87 3.34 -7.89
C PHE A 253 -25.81 1.86 -8.27
N ALA A 254 -26.92 1.16 -8.02
CA ALA A 254 -27.08 -0.23 -8.41
C ALA A 254 -27.17 -0.36 -9.95
N VAL A 255 -26.90 -1.57 -10.44
CA VAL A 255 -27.19 -1.93 -11.84
C VAL A 255 -28.68 -1.69 -12.11
N PRO A 256 -29.07 -1.07 -13.24
CA PRO A 256 -30.47 -0.83 -13.53
C PRO A 256 -31.28 -2.11 -13.56
N ASP A 257 -32.43 -2.16 -12.86
CA ASP A 257 -33.34 -3.33 -12.82
C ASP A 257 -33.74 -3.83 -14.22
N SER A 258 -33.68 -2.95 -15.22
CA SER A 258 -34.00 -3.26 -16.62
C SER A 258 -32.95 -4.12 -17.35
N VAL A 259 -31.79 -4.39 -16.74
CA VAL A 259 -30.69 -5.14 -17.33
C VAL A 259 -30.33 -6.32 -16.42
N PRO A 260 -30.53 -7.58 -16.87
CA PRO A 260 -30.10 -8.74 -16.11
C PRO A 260 -28.59 -8.68 -15.84
N GLU A 261 -28.16 -9.09 -14.65
CA GLU A 261 -26.73 -9.09 -14.26
C GLU A 261 -25.86 -9.84 -15.29
N ASP A 262 -26.30 -11.03 -15.73
CA ASP A 262 -25.61 -11.85 -16.74
C ASP A 262 -25.49 -11.17 -18.11
N GLY A 263 -26.38 -10.21 -18.40
CA GLY A 263 -26.41 -9.45 -19.65
C GLY A 263 -25.71 -8.08 -19.57
N LEU A 264 -25.23 -7.68 -18.40
CA LEU A 264 -24.74 -6.32 -18.16
C LEU A 264 -23.50 -6.00 -19.00
N ALA A 265 -22.51 -6.90 -19.04
CA ALA A 265 -21.29 -6.71 -19.83
C ALA A 265 -21.61 -6.59 -21.33
N ALA A 266 -22.55 -7.40 -21.84
CA ALA A 266 -22.98 -7.36 -23.23
C ALA A 266 -23.75 -6.07 -23.55
N ALA A 267 -24.66 -5.65 -22.67
CA ALA A 267 -25.39 -4.39 -22.81
C ALA A 267 -24.44 -3.18 -22.76
N ALA A 268 -23.48 -3.17 -21.85
CA ALA A 268 -22.45 -2.15 -21.74
C ALA A 268 -21.56 -2.11 -23.00
N MET A 269 -21.18 -3.27 -23.55
CA MET A 269 -20.43 -3.32 -24.80
C MET A 269 -21.26 -2.80 -25.98
N HIS A 270 -22.52 -3.23 -26.09
CA HIS A 270 -23.44 -2.77 -27.14
C HIS A 270 -23.73 -1.28 -27.08
N ALA A 271 -23.85 -0.70 -25.88
CA ALA A 271 -23.96 0.75 -25.71
C ALA A 271 -22.77 1.53 -26.33
N TRP A 272 -21.62 0.87 -26.54
CA TRP A 272 -20.42 1.47 -27.13
C TRP A 272 -20.38 1.34 -28.66
N THR A 273 -20.89 0.22 -29.20
CA THR A 273 -20.70 -0.20 -30.61
C THR A 273 -21.02 0.82 -31.70
N ARG A 274 -21.80 1.86 -31.43
CA ARG A 274 -22.05 2.93 -32.40
C ARG A 274 -20.83 3.86 -32.46
N PRO A 275 -20.19 4.10 -33.60
CA PRO A 275 -19.08 5.06 -33.67
C PRO A 275 -19.56 6.46 -33.22
N PRO A 276 -18.74 7.22 -32.46
CA PRO A 276 -19.08 8.58 -32.07
C PRO A 276 -19.13 9.50 -33.30
N ALA A 277 -20.08 10.44 -33.35
CA ALA A 277 -20.22 11.37 -34.47
C ALA A 277 -19.32 12.61 -34.35
N SER A 278 -18.69 12.82 -33.19
CA SER A 278 -17.81 13.97 -32.91
C SER A 278 -16.80 13.65 -31.79
N GLU A 279 -15.73 14.45 -31.65
CA GLU A 279 -14.79 14.35 -30.52
C GLU A 279 -15.48 14.57 -29.16
N GLY A 280 -16.42 15.52 -29.08
CA GLY A 280 -17.20 15.73 -27.86
C GLY A 280 -18.02 14.49 -27.47
N GLU A 281 -18.69 13.86 -28.43
CA GLU A 281 -19.43 12.61 -28.17
C GLU A 281 -18.49 11.46 -27.78
N ARG A 282 -17.30 11.38 -28.38
CA ARG A 282 -16.29 10.38 -28.01
C ARG A 282 -15.86 10.54 -26.55
N HIS A 283 -15.48 11.75 -26.13
CA HIS A 283 -15.05 11.98 -24.74
C HIS A 283 -16.19 11.87 -23.73
N GLU A 284 -17.41 12.26 -24.09
CA GLU A 284 -18.60 11.99 -23.26
C GLU A 284 -18.78 10.49 -23.03
N ARG A 285 -18.59 9.66 -24.07
CA ARG A 285 -18.62 8.20 -23.93
C ARG A 285 -17.48 7.71 -23.06
N LEU A 286 -16.23 8.14 -23.29
CA LEU A 286 -15.09 7.74 -22.44
C LEU A 286 -15.37 8.05 -20.97
N PHE A 287 -15.91 9.24 -20.68
CA PHE A 287 -16.30 9.64 -19.33
C PHE A 287 -17.36 8.73 -18.73
N LEU A 288 -18.48 8.52 -19.43
CA LEU A 288 -19.58 7.68 -18.93
C LEU A 288 -19.12 6.25 -18.65
N TYR A 289 -18.23 5.70 -19.48
CA TYR A 289 -17.70 4.35 -19.26
C TYR A 289 -16.71 4.31 -18.11
N ALA A 290 -15.80 5.27 -18.01
CA ALA A 290 -14.85 5.31 -16.90
C ALA A 290 -15.56 5.47 -15.55
N LEU A 291 -16.66 6.24 -15.51
CA LEU A 291 -17.45 6.48 -14.30
C LEU A 291 -18.40 5.32 -13.98
N CYS A 292 -19.26 4.95 -14.92
CA CYS A 292 -20.39 4.04 -14.72
C CYS A 292 -20.14 2.60 -15.25
N GLY A 293 -19.07 2.40 -16.01
CA GLY A 293 -18.78 1.13 -16.68
C GLY A 293 -18.43 0.02 -15.67
N PRO A 294 -19.08 -1.15 -15.77
CA PRO A 294 -18.80 -2.27 -14.89
C PRO A 294 -17.45 -2.90 -15.26
N PHE A 295 -16.82 -3.60 -14.31
CA PHE A 295 -15.63 -4.43 -14.56
C PHE A 295 -14.38 -3.72 -15.10
N LEU A 296 -14.32 -2.38 -15.04
CA LEU A 296 -13.12 -1.63 -15.42
C LEU A 296 -12.15 -1.54 -14.26
N GLU A 297 -10.90 -1.95 -14.50
CA GLU A 297 -9.77 -1.76 -13.59
C GLU A 297 -9.50 -0.27 -13.32
N ALA A 298 -9.03 0.05 -12.11
CA ALA A 298 -8.74 1.42 -11.69
C ALA A 298 -7.74 2.12 -12.62
N ARG A 299 -6.73 1.39 -13.12
CA ARG A 299 -5.74 1.94 -14.05
C ARG A 299 -6.38 2.37 -15.37
N LEU A 300 -7.17 1.50 -15.98
CA LEU A 300 -7.87 1.80 -17.23
C LEU A 300 -8.86 2.97 -17.05
N ARG A 301 -9.58 3.03 -15.93
CA ARG A 301 -10.46 4.17 -15.62
C ARG A 301 -9.68 5.48 -15.56
N LEU A 302 -8.52 5.48 -14.89
CA LEU A 302 -7.67 6.66 -14.80
C LEU A 302 -7.20 7.12 -16.18
N ASP A 303 -6.71 6.20 -17.02
CA ASP A 303 -6.24 6.53 -18.39
C ASP A 303 -7.36 7.13 -19.26
N LEU A 304 -8.61 6.67 -19.08
CA LEU A 304 -9.79 7.24 -19.76
C LEU A 304 -10.12 8.63 -19.22
N PHE A 305 -10.08 8.82 -17.89
CA PHE A 305 -10.34 10.11 -17.27
C PHE A 305 -9.27 11.16 -17.62
N GLU A 306 -8.01 10.76 -17.77
CA GLU A 306 -6.93 11.65 -18.24
C GLU A 306 -7.17 12.15 -19.66
N GLN A 307 -7.67 11.29 -20.56
CA GLN A 307 -8.04 11.70 -21.92
C GLN A 307 -9.20 12.71 -21.90
N VAL A 308 -10.24 12.44 -21.10
CA VAL A 308 -11.38 13.34 -20.93
C VAL A 308 -10.95 14.68 -20.34
N GLU A 309 -10.11 14.67 -19.31
CA GLU A 309 -9.57 15.89 -18.70
C GLU A 309 -8.73 16.69 -19.70
N ALA A 310 -7.86 16.04 -20.48
CA ALA A 310 -7.06 16.70 -21.50
C ALA A 310 -7.93 17.36 -22.57
N PHE A 311 -9.00 16.69 -23.01
CA PHE A 311 -9.98 17.26 -23.93
C PHE A 311 -10.70 18.48 -23.35
N LEU A 312 -11.14 18.41 -22.09
CA LEU A 312 -11.86 19.50 -21.42
C LEU A 312 -11.00 20.72 -21.08
N ARG A 313 -9.67 20.58 -21.08
CA ARG A 313 -8.75 21.71 -20.91
C ARG A 313 -8.64 22.58 -22.18
N ASP A 314 -9.06 22.09 -23.33
CA ASP A 314 -9.10 22.88 -24.56
C ASP A 314 -10.31 23.84 -24.53
N PRO A 315 -10.09 25.17 -24.58
CA PRO A 315 -11.17 26.15 -24.57
C PRO A 315 -12.11 26.01 -25.76
N ASP A 316 -11.67 25.48 -26.90
CA ASP A 316 -12.49 25.26 -28.09
C ASP A 316 -13.36 24.00 -27.96
N ALA A 317 -13.01 23.08 -27.05
CA ALA A 317 -13.83 21.92 -26.70
C ALA A 317 -15.06 22.28 -25.85
N ALA A 318 -15.22 23.55 -25.48
CA ALA A 318 -16.28 24.07 -24.60
C ALA A 318 -17.63 24.33 -25.31
N GLU A 319 -17.73 24.22 -26.63
CA GLU A 319 -19.02 24.25 -27.37
C GLU A 319 -19.79 22.92 -27.20
N GLN A 320 -20.07 22.55 -25.95
CA GLN A 320 -20.77 21.32 -25.62
C GLN A 320 -22.27 21.54 -25.61
N ARG A 321 -23.02 20.48 -25.95
CA ARG A 321 -24.48 20.54 -25.91
C ARG A 321 -24.93 20.80 -24.47
N PRO A 322 -25.73 21.85 -24.19
CA PRO A 322 -26.24 22.10 -22.85
C PRO A 322 -26.94 20.87 -22.28
N GLY A 323 -26.63 20.53 -21.03
CA GLY A 323 -27.22 19.38 -20.33
C GLY A 323 -26.63 18.01 -20.67
N SER A 324 -25.59 17.94 -21.49
CA SER A 324 -24.86 16.68 -21.70
C SER A 324 -23.99 16.34 -20.48
N PRO A 325 -23.71 15.05 -20.18
CA PRO A 325 -22.83 14.65 -19.08
C PRO A 325 -21.46 15.32 -19.12
N LEU A 326 -20.92 15.54 -20.32
CA LEU A 326 -19.63 16.20 -20.50
C LEU A 326 -19.70 17.69 -20.11
N ALA A 327 -20.82 18.36 -20.40
CA ALA A 327 -21.04 19.75 -20.00
C ALA A 327 -21.17 19.89 -18.48
N VAL A 328 -21.85 18.93 -17.83
CA VAL A 328 -21.95 18.86 -16.36
C VAL A 328 -20.59 18.55 -15.74
N LEU A 329 -19.80 17.66 -16.35
CA LEU A 329 -18.43 17.40 -15.93
C LEU A 329 -17.55 18.66 -16.02
N ALA A 330 -17.65 19.42 -17.11
CA ALA A 330 -16.91 20.68 -17.25
C ALA A 330 -17.28 21.69 -16.17
N ALA A 331 -18.57 21.80 -15.81
CA ALA A 331 -19.04 22.64 -14.70
C ALA A 331 -18.54 22.13 -13.34
N TRP A 332 -18.55 20.82 -13.11
CA TRP A 332 -17.98 20.19 -11.91
C TRP A 332 -16.47 20.46 -11.79
N MET A 333 -15.71 20.38 -12.88
CA MET A 333 -14.28 20.70 -12.87
C MET A 333 -13.98 22.15 -12.44
N ARG A 334 -14.93 23.07 -12.70
CA ARG A 334 -14.88 24.48 -12.26
C ARG A 334 -15.46 24.71 -10.85
N GLY A 335 -16.01 23.68 -10.21
CA GLY A 335 -16.65 23.77 -8.89
C GLY A 335 -18.05 24.39 -8.91
N GLU A 336 -18.69 24.46 -10.08
CA GLU A 336 -20.05 25.01 -10.23
C GLU A 336 -21.13 23.97 -9.90
N VAL A 337 -20.77 22.69 -9.90
CA VAL A 337 -21.64 21.54 -9.70
C VAL A 337 -20.99 20.59 -8.68
N GLY A 338 -21.80 20.02 -7.77
CA GLY A 338 -21.35 19.05 -6.78
C GLY A 338 -21.29 17.61 -7.29
N ASP A 339 -20.63 16.75 -6.51
CA ASP A 339 -20.38 15.33 -6.79
C ASP A 339 -21.68 14.54 -7.10
N ASP A 340 -22.74 14.76 -6.32
CA ASP A 340 -24.02 14.06 -6.47
C ASP A 340 -24.73 14.40 -7.78
N GLN A 341 -24.71 15.67 -8.19
CA GLN A 341 -25.37 16.10 -9.43
C GLN A 341 -24.63 15.57 -10.66
N LEU A 342 -23.29 15.57 -10.65
CA LEU A 342 -22.49 14.96 -11.72
C LEU A 342 -22.81 13.48 -11.86
N SER A 343 -22.77 12.75 -10.74
CA SER A 343 -23.00 11.31 -10.70
C SER A 343 -24.42 10.97 -11.16
N ALA A 344 -25.44 11.62 -10.61
CA ALA A 344 -26.83 11.40 -11.00
C ALA A 344 -27.07 11.65 -12.50
N THR A 345 -26.48 12.71 -13.06
CA THR A 345 -26.61 13.01 -14.50
C THR A 345 -25.94 11.93 -15.35
N ALA A 346 -24.73 11.52 -14.99
CA ALA A 346 -23.98 10.50 -15.71
C ALA A 346 -24.70 9.14 -15.69
N PHE A 347 -25.14 8.69 -14.51
CA PHE A 347 -25.85 7.42 -14.36
C PHE A 347 -27.22 7.43 -15.05
N ALA A 348 -27.99 8.52 -15.00
CA ALA A 348 -29.25 8.61 -15.74
C ALA A 348 -29.06 8.44 -17.26
N VAL A 349 -27.99 9.02 -17.83
CA VAL A 349 -27.67 8.86 -19.25
C VAL A 349 -27.15 7.45 -19.54
N TRP A 350 -26.35 6.89 -18.64
CA TRP A 350 -25.84 5.53 -18.73
C TRP A 350 -26.96 4.48 -18.73
N ASP A 351 -27.89 4.57 -17.78
CA ASP A 351 -29.03 3.66 -17.64
C ASP A 351 -29.90 3.68 -18.88
N ALA A 352 -30.19 4.87 -19.41
CA ALA A 352 -30.95 5.01 -20.65
C ALA A 352 -30.22 4.43 -21.88
N ARG A 353 -28.88 4.37 -21.87
CA ARG A 353 -28.09 3.71 -22.93
C ARG A 353 -28.11 2.19 -22.74
N LEU A 354 -27.90 1.71 -21.52
CA LEU A 354 -27.94 0.29 -21.19
C LEU A 354 -29.30 -0.34 -21.50
N ALA A 355 -30.40 0.29 -21.08
CA ALA A 355 -31.75 -0.20 -21.36
C ALA A 355 -32.03 -0.33 -22.87
N ARG A 356 -31.59 0.66 -23.67
CA ARG A 356 -31.70 0.60 -25.15
C ARG A 356 -30.81 -0.47 -25.76
N ALA A 357 -29.61 -0.69 -25.21
CA ALA A 357 -28.69 -1.71 -25.68
C ALA A 357 -29.21 -3.13 -25.35
N ALA A 358 -29.75 -3.34 -24.16
CA ALA A 358 -30.36 -4.59 -23.73
C ALA A 358 -31.57 -4.99 -24.61
N GLN A 359 -32.36 -4.02 -25.07
CA GLN A 359 -33.44 -4.26 -26.04
C GLN A 359 -32.91 -4.65 -27.44
N ALA A 360 -31.70 -4.23 -27.80
CA ALA A 360 -31.13 -4.39 -29.13
C ALA A 360 -30.25 -5.64 -29.30
N GLY A 361 -29.77 -6.24 -28.22
CA GLY A 361 -28.88 -7.40 -28.24
C GLY A 361 -29.26 -8.44 -27.21
N GLN A 362 -29.76 -9.59 -27.66
CA GLN A 362 -29.87 -10.80 -26.85
C GLN A 362 -28.88 -11.84 -27.39
N GLY A 363 -28.01 -12.39 -26.50
CA GLY A 363 -27.51 -13.75 -26.68
C GLY A 363 -26.00 -13.99 -26.75
N ALA A 364 -25.14 -13.00 -26.54
CA ALA A 364 -23.69 -13.25 -26.43
C ALA A 364 -23.20 -13.00 -25.01
N GLU A 365 -22.69 -14.03 -24.35
CA GLU A 365 -21.90 -13.87 -23.12
C GLU A 365 -20.63 -13.08 -23.45
N VAL A 366 -20.43 -11.97 -22.76
CA VAL A 366 -19.24 -11.13 -22.87
C VAL A 366 -18.50 -11.21 -21.55
N THR A 367 -17.26 -11.69 -21.59
CA THR A 367 -16.39 -11.74 -20.40
C THR A 367 -15.92 -10.33 -20.02
N ALA A 368 -15.58 -10.13 -18.74
CA ALA A 368 -15.00 -8.87 -18.25
C ALA A 368 -13.75 -8.44 -19.07
N ARG A 369 -12.89 -9.40 -19.42
CA ARG A 369 -11.70 -9.14 -20.24
C ARG A 369 -12.06 -8.65 -21.65
N GLN A 370 -13.01 -9.31 -22.32
CA GLN A 370 -13.48 -8.87 -23.65
C GLN A 370 -14.07 -7.47 -23.60
N PHE A 371 -14.79 -7.14 -22.53
CA PHE A 371 -15.31 -5.79 -22.32
C PHE A 371 -14.17 -4.76 -22.17
N GLN A 372 -13.16 -5.03 -21.34
CA GLN A 372 -12.00 -4.15 -21.17
C GLN A 372 -11.22 -3.96 -22.47
N ASP A 373 -10.96 -5.05 -23.20
CA ASP A 373 -10.27 -5.01 -24.50
C ASP A 373 -11.07 -4.18 -25.52
N HIS A 374 -12.41 -4.30 -25.51
CA HIS A 374 -13.29 -3.48 -26.33
C HIS A 374 -13.16 -2.00 -25.98
N VAL A 375 -13.17 -1.65 -24.68
CA VAL A 375 -13.03 -0.25 -24.22
C VAL A 375 -11.66 0.31 -24.59
N ARG A 376 -10.57 -0.47 -24.47
CA ARG A 376 -9.22 -0.07 -24.91
C ARG A 376 -9.18 0.19 -26.42
N ALA A 377 -9.70 -0.74 -27.22
CA ALA A 377 -9.75 -0.60 -28.67
C ALA A 377 -10.58 0.62 -29.08
N ALA A 378 -11.72 0.82 -28.42
CA ALA A 378 -12.58 1.97 -28.61
C ALA A 378 -11.93 3.31 -28.27
N ALA A 379 -11.23 3.39 -27.14
CA ALA A 379 -10.48 4.57 -26.74
C ALA A 379 -9.40 4.91 -27.78
N ALA A 380 -8.77 3.91 -28.38
CA ALA A 380 -7.75 4.07 -29.42
C ALA A 380 -8.30 4.34 -30.83
N GLN A 381 -9.61 4.16 -31.07
CA GLN A 381 -10.17 4.34 -32.42
C GLN A 381 -10.05 5.80 -32.86
N PRO A 382 -9.37 6.09 -34.00
CA PRO A 382 -9.42 7.41 -34.57
C PRO A 382 -10.86 7.71 -34.96
N ILE A 383 -11.32 8.93 -34.72
CA ILE A 383 -12.63 9.34 -35.20
C ILE A 383 -12.67 9.07 -36.70
N ARG A 384 -13.68 8.29 -37.13
CA ARG A 384 -14.03 8.22 -38.54
C ARG A 384 -14.15 9.67 -38.95
N LYS A 385 -13.17 10.17 -39.72
CA LYS A 385 -13.37 11.32 -40.57
C LYS A 385 -14.59 10.90 -41.39
N THR A 386 -15.80 11.28 -40.94
CA THR A 386 -16.93 11.49 -41.82
C THR A 386 -16.29 12.20 -42.97
N GLU A 387 -16.23 11.52 -44.13
CA GLU A 387 -15.51 11.95 -45.32
C GLU A 387 -15.48 13.45 -45.27
N ALA A 388 -14.30 14.01 -44.96
CA ALA A 388 -14.18 15.43 -44.73
C ALA A 388 -14.77 16.03 -45.98
N GLY A 389 -16.03 16.47 -45.90
CA GLY A 389 -16.73 17.04 -47.03
C GLY A 389 -15.78 18.11 -47.46
N GLU A 390 -15.25 17.96 -48.67
CA GLU A 390 -14.11 18.72 -49.19
C GLU A 390 -14.17 20.09 -48.56
N PRO A 391 -13.14 20.50 -47.79
CA PRO A 391 -13.21 21.63 -46.87
C PRO A 391 -14.09 22.70 -47.50
N THR A 392 -15.32 22.85 -46.98
CA THR A 392 -16.38 23.49 -47.78
C THR A 392 -15.83 24.76 -48.38
N PRO A 393 -16.19 25.15 -49.61
CA PRO A 393 -15.69 26.38 -50.21
C PRO A 393 -15.76 27.58 -49.24
N SER A 394 -16.68 27.54 -48.27
CA SER A 394 -16.78 28.47 -47.14
C SER A 394 -15.61 28.47 -46.14
N PHE A 395 -15.02 27.32 -45.75
CA PHE A 395 -13.88 27.26 -44.83
C PHE A 395 -12.58 27.68 -45.52
N ILE A 396 -12.34 27.22 -46.76
CA ILE A 396 -11.19 27.71 -47.56
C ILE A 396 -11.36 29.20 -47.86
N ALA A 397 -12.58 29.67 -48.15
CA ALA A 397 -12.85 31.10 -48.34
C ALA A 397 -12.62 31.89 -47.05
N LYS A 398 -13.08 31.41 -45.89
CA LYS A 398 -12.86 32.07 -44.59
C LYS A 398 -11.38 32.08 -44.23
N LEU A 399 -10.65 30.98 -44.38
CA LEU A 399 -9.21 30.93 -44.10
C LEU A 399 -8.42 31.86 -45.04
N ARG A 400 -8.76 31.88 -46.34
CA ARG A 400 -8.18 32.83 -47.32
C ARG A 400 -8.55 34.27 -47.00
N GLN A 401 -9.77 34.54 -46.55
CA GLN A 401 -10.25 35.88 -46.21
C GLN A 401 -9.57 36.38 -44.94
N THR A 402 -9.46 35.57 -43.89
CA THR A 402 -8.77 35.90 -42.63
C THR A 402 -7.27 36.10 -42.85
N LEU A 403 -6.61 35.26 -43.66
CA LEU A 403 -5.21 35.45 -44.05
C LEU A 403 -5.02 36.66 -44.98
N ALA A 404 -6.01 36.99 -45.81
CA ALA A 404 -5.96 38.16 -46.67
C ALA A 404 -6.12 39.47 -45.90
N THR A 405 -6.91 39.48 -44.83
CA THR A 405 -7.11 40.64 -43.94
C THR A 405 -5.94 40.88 -43.00
N LEU A 406 -5.26 39.84 -42.52
CA LEU A 406 -4.16 39.99 -41.56
C LEU A 406 -2.80 40.31 -42.20
N LEU A 407 -2.59 39.95 -43.47
CA LEU A 407 -1.29 40.10 -44.15
C LEU A 407 -1.48 40.70 -45.56
N PRO A 408 -1.29 42.03 -45.73
CA PRO A 408 -1.62 42.73 -46.98
C PRO A 408 -0.60 42.53 -48.11
N ARG A 409 0.56 41.90 -47.86
CA ARG A 409 1.62 41.71 -48.87
C ARG A 409 1.77 40.24 -49.29
N PRO A 410 1.72 39.92 -50.58
CA PRO A 410 1.71 38.54 -51.08
C PRO A 410 3.00 37.76 -50.77
N ALA A 411 4.15 38.43 -50.67
CA ALA A 411 5.42 37.79 -50.31
C ALA A 411 5.47 37.28 -48.86
N LEU A 412 4.77 37.96 -47.94
CA LEU A 412 4.68 37.54 -46.54
C LEU A 412 3.81 36.29 -46.36
N ARG A 413 2.79 36.10 -47.22
CA ARG A 413 1.86 34.96 -47.14
C ARG A 413 2.55 33.62 -47.40
N ALA A 414 3.48 33.57 -48.36
CA ALA A 414 4.25 32.37 -48.66
C ALA A 414 5.23 32.01 -47.53
N ALA A 415 5.87 33.03 -46.93
CA ALA A 415 6.79 32.83 -45.81
C ALA A 415 6.09 32.36 -44.53
N THR A 416 4.90 32.91 -44.19
CA THR A 416 4.14 32.49 -43.02
C THR A 416 3.53 31.10 -43.16
N ALA A 417 3.11 30.69 -44.37
CA ALA A 417 2.60 29.33 -44.60
C ALA A 417 3.73 28.28 -44.43
N GLY A 418 4.93 28.57 -44.94
CA GLY A 418 6.11 27.74 -44.73
C GLY A 418 6.50 27.63 -43.25
N LEU A 419 6.44 28.75 -42.51
CA LEU A 419 6.74 28.78 -41.08
C LEU A 419 5.72 27.96 -40.27
N LEU A 420 4.42 28.04 -40.58
CA LEU A 420 3.39 27.29 -39.87
C LEU A 420 3.52 25.78 -40.07
N VAL A 421 3.85 25.35 -41.30
CA VAL A 421 4.13 23.94 -41.62
C VAL A 421 5.41 23.47 -40.92
N ALA A 422 6.44 24.30 -40.86
CA ALA A 422 7.67 23.98 -40.13
C ALA A 422 7.45 23.88 -38.61
N VAL A 423 6.60 24.74 -38.03
CA VAL A 423 6.24 24.69 -36.60
C VAL A 423 5.40 23.45 -36.29
N LEU A 424 4.44 23.09 -37.14
CA LEU A 424 3.63 21.86 -36.99
C LEU A 424 4.47 20.58 -37.17
N ALA A 425 5.39 20.56 -38.15
CA ALA A 425 6.31 19.44 -38.33
C ALA A 425 7.29 19.33 -37.15
N GLY A 426 7.78 20.47 -36.66
CA GLY A 426 8.63 20.55 -35.47
C GLY A 426 7.91 20.10 -34.20
N SER A 427 6.65 20.45 -34.01
CA SER A 427 5.87 20.02 -32.84
C SER A 427 5.55 18.52 -32.87
N VAL A 428 5.29 17.94 -34.04
CA VAL A 428 5.07 16.49 -34.21
C VAL A 428 6.37 15.71 -33.96
N LEU A 429 7.51 16.19 -34.49
CA LEU A 429 8.81 15.59 -34.20
C LEU A 429 9.19 15.71 -32.71
N LEU A 430 8.84 16.83 -32.08
CA LEU A 430 9.08 17.06 -30.65
C LEU A 430 8.21 16.16 -29.76
N THR A 431 6.91 15.97 -30.09
CA THR A 431 6.05 15.04 -29.35
C THR A 431 6.44 13.58 -29.54
N MET A 432 6.93 13.21 -30.74
CA MET A 432 7.53 11.88 -30.97
C MET A 432 8.86 11.66 -30.24
N HIS A 433 9.63 12.72 -29.96
CA HIS A 433 10.85 12.64 -29.15
C HIS A 433 10.60 12.69 -27.64
N LEU A 434 9.50 13.30 -27.20
CA LEU A 434 9.13 13.43 -25.78
C LEU A 434 8.24 12.30 -25.27
N SER A 435 7.58 11.54 -26.16
CA SER A 435 6.87 10.31 -25.80
C SER A 435 7.90 9.22 -25.48
N ALA A 436 8.43 9.25 -24.26
CA ALA A 436 9.32 8.19 -23.78
C ALA A 436 8.59 6.85 -23.85
N PRO A 437 9.22 5.77 -24.34
CA PRO A 437 8.63 4.45 -24.27
C PRO A 437 8.32 4.14 -22.81
N THR A 438 7.07 3.77 -22.53
CA THR A 438 6.66 3.27 -21.22
C THR A 438 7.52 2.08 -20.86
N ALA A 439 8.09 2.09 -19.65
CA ALA A 439 8.91 0.98 -19.18
C ALA A 439 8.03 -0.27 -19.02
N PRO A 440 8.48 -1.46 -19.46
CA PRO A 440 7.70 -2.69 -19.32
C PRO A 440 7.43 -3.00 -17.85
N ILE A 441 6.25 -3.54 -17.55
CA ILE A 441 5.82 -3.89 -16.20
C ILE A 441 6.02 -5.40 -15.98
N GLY A 442 6.63 -5.74 -14.84
CA GLY A 442 6.75 -7.11 -14.38
C GLY A 442 6.92 -7.21 -12.86
N THR A 443 6.75 -8.43 -12.36
CA THR A 443 6.93 -8.81 -10.95
C THR A 443 8.12 -9.76 -10.81
N LEU A 444 8.81 -9.70 -9.67
CA LEU A 444 9.94 -10.57 -9.32
C LEU A 444 9.60 -11.34 -8.03
N ARG A 445 9.96 -12.62 -7.98
CA ARG A 445 9.76 -13.53 -6.85
C ARG A 445 10.95 -14.47 -6.74
N LEU A 446 11.33 -14.86 -5.53
CA LEU A 446 12.26 -15.97 -5.30
C LEU A 446 11.50 -17.16 -4.71
N LEU A 447 11.88 -18.36 -5.13
CA LEU A 447 11.43 -19.62 -4.54
C LEU A 447 12.60 -20.29 -3.87
N ALA A 448 12.64 -20.23 -2.55
CA ALA A 448 13.66 -20.86 -1.73
C ALA A 448 13.18 -22.25 -1.29
N ALA A 449 14.06 -23.24 -1.39
CA ALA A 449 13.88 -24.59 -0.86
C ALA A 449 15.15 -24.99 -0.10
N GLY A 450 14.99 -25.49 1.13
CA GLY A 450 16.12 -26.03 1.88
C GLY A 450 16.68 -27.32 1.29
N GLU A 451 17.79 -27.81 1.85
CA GLU A 451 18.37 -29.09 1.45
C GLU A 451 17.35 -30.24 1.60
N GLU A 452 17.39 -31.19 0.66
CA GLU A 452 16.61 -32.43 0.71
C GLU A 452 16.88 -33.15 2.04
N GLY A 453 15.94 -33.04 2.98
CA GLY A 453 16.00 -33.69 4.29
C GLY A 453 16.03 -32.76 5.51
N GLN A 454 16.29 -31.46 5.36
CA GLN A 454 16.26 -30.52 6.49
C GLN A 454 14.85 -29.95 6.77
N PHE A 455 13.98 -29.89 5.75
CA PHE A 455 12.57 -29.61 5.95
C PHE A 455 11.75 -30.90 5.83
N ARG A 456 11.25 -31.41 6.97
CA ARG A 456 10.22 -32.47 6.97
C ARG A 456 8.93 -31.94 6.33
N GLY A 457 8.81 -32.05 5.00
CA GLY A 457 7.57 -31.78 4.26
C GLY A 457 7.23 -30.31 3.98
N GLY A 458 8.19 -29.39 4.04
CA GLY A 458 7.95 -27.96 3.76
C GLY A 458 7.83 -27.69 2.26
N ALA A 459 6.71 -27.13 1.82
CA ALA A 459 6.60 -26.56 0.48
C ALA A 459 7.65 -25.45 0.28
N PRO A 460 8.13 -25.21 -0.97
CA PRO A 460 9.06 -24.12 -1.25
C PRO A 460 8.49 -22.78 -0.75
N ARG A 461 9.33 -21.97 -0.12
CA ARG A 461 8.98 -20.64 0.40
C ARG A 461 9.05 -19.62 -0.73
N ILE A 462 7.98 -18.85 -0.90
CA ILE A 462 7.94 -17.72 -1.84
C ILE A 462 8.40 -16.47 -1.10
N ILE A 463 9.48 -15.85 -1.59
CA ILE A 463 9.99 -14.56 -1.11
C ILE A 463 9.61 -13.51 -2.15
N GLU A 464 8.72 -12.59 -1.78
CA GLU A 464 8.25 -11.49 -2.65
C GLU A 464 8.74 -10.11 -2.19
N GLN A 465 9.24 -10.00 -0.96
CA GLN A 465 9.66 -8.75 -0.35
C GLN A 465 11.07 -8.89 0.23
N SER A 466 11.79 -7.77 0.30
CA SER A 466 13.12 -7.70 0.90
C SER A 466 13.06 -7.90 2.42
N GLY A 467 14.14 -8.42 3.01
CA GLY A 467 14.31 -8.59 4.46
C GLY A 467 14.21 -10.02 4.98
N GLU A 468 13.86 -10.98 4.12
CA GLU A 468 13.85 -12.41 4.46
C GLU A 468 15.26 -12.96 4.73
N VAL A 469 15.34 -14.03 5.51
CA VAL A 469 16.59 -14.73 5.83
C VAL A 469 16.67 -16.03 5.03
N MET A 470 17.78 -16.23 4.33
CA MET A 470 18.14 -17.47 3.65
C MET A 470 19.39 -18.07 4.29
N LEU A 471 19.48 -19.40 4.31
CA LEU A 471 20.59 -20.11 4.94
C LEU A 471 21.59 -20.60 3.89
N SER A 472 22.87 -20.69 4.26
CA SER A 472 23.89 -21.32 3.40
C SER A 472 23.47 -22.73 2.96
N GLY A 473 23.69 -23.04 1.68
CA GLY A 473 23.27 -24.30 1.07
C GLY A 473 21.79 -24.35 0.64
N GLU A 474 20.96 -23.35 0.97
CA GLU A 474 19.60 -23.29 0.42
C GLU A 474 19.63 -23.14 -1.10
N ARG A 475 18.64 -23.78 -1.74
CA ARG A 475 18.44 -23.73 -3.18
C ARG A 475 17.40 -22.69 -3.50
N PHE A 476 17.61 -21.89 -4.54
CA PHE A 476 16.61 -20.93 -4.99
C PHE A 476 16.39 -20.91 -6.50
N GLN A 477 15.17 -20.54 -6.89
CA GLN A 477 14.80 -20.19 -8.25
C GLN A 477 14.31 -18.75 -8.28
N VAL A 478 14.67 -18.02 -9.33
CA VAL A 478 14.12 -16.70 -9.63
C VAL A 478 12.91 -16.89 -10.54
N ARG A 479 11.76 -16.34 -10.14
CA ARG A 479 10.56 -16.29 -10.99
C ARG A 479 10.18 -14.85 -11.27
N PHE A 480 9.87 -14.56 -12.52
CA PHE A 480 9.33 -13.26 -12.88
C PHE A 480 8.20 -13.39 -13.89
N THR A 481 7.25 -12.46 -13.83
CA THR A 481 6.09 -12.43 -14.73
C THR A 481 6.07 -11.12 -15.47
N LEU A 482 5.84 -11.17 -16.79
CA LEU A 482 5.76 -10.02 -17.68
C LEU A 482 4.37 -9.87 -18.26
N GLU A 483 3.88 -8.63 -18.29
CA GLU A 483 2.61 -8.30 -18.95
C GLU A 483 2.75 -8.19 -20.48
N GLU A 484 3.94 -7.81 -20.96
CA GLU A 484 4.26 -7.64 -22.38
C GLU A 484 5.67 -8.16 -22.70
N PRO A 485 5.98 -8.51 -23.97
CA PRO A 485 7.32 -8.94 -24.36
C PRO A 485 8.36 -7.84 -24.11
N ALA A 486 9.48 -8.20 -23.48
CA ALA A 486 10.53 -7.25 -23.10
C ALA A 486 11.92 -7.89 -23.17
N HIS A 487 12.96 -7.05 -23.14
CA HIS A 487 14.31 -7.50 -22.80
C HIS A 487 14.43 -7.55 -21.27
N ALA A 488 14.75 -8.73 -20.73
CA ALA A 488 14.94 -8.94 -19.30
C ALA A 488 16.42 -9.25 -19.02
N TYR A 489 16.91 -8.63 -17.95
CA TYR A 489 18.26 -8.86 -17.41
C TYR A 489 18.11 -9.16 -15.93
N VAL A 490 18.59 -10.33 -15.50
CA VAL A 490 18.53 -10.77 -14.11
C VAL A 490 19.95 -10.84 -13.59
N PHE A 491 20.22 -10.09 -12.53
CA PHE A 491 21.51 -10.01 -11.87
C PHE A 491 21.39 -10.56 -10.45
N PHE A 492 22.46 -11.17 -9.98
CA PHE A 492 22.61 -11.59 -8.59
C PHE A 492 23.87 -10.93 -8.02
N ARG A 493 23.71 -10.23 -6.90
CA ARG A 493 24.80 -9.62 -6.14
C ARG A 493 24.95 -10.37 -4.83
N ASP A 494 26.12 -10.97 -4.63
CA ASP A 494 26.44 -11.76 -3.44
C ASP A 494 26.80 -10.87 -2.23
N ALA A 495 27.13 -11.53 -1.11
CA ALA A 495 27.49 -10.89 0.15
C ALA A 495 28.78 -10.04 0.07
N GLN A 496 29.66 -10.35 -0.88
CA GLN A 496 30.94 -9.69 -1.17
C GLN A 496 30.71 -8.45 -2.03
N GLY A 497 29.55 -8.36 -2.68
CA GLY A 497 29.18 -7.31 -3.60
C GLY A 497 29.64 -7.58 -5.03
N GLU A 498 30.04 -8.81 -5.36
CA GLU A 498 30.28 -9.25 -6.72
C GLU A 498 28.94 -9.44 -7.44
N VAL A 499 28.89 -9.05 -8.72
CA VAL A 499 27.66 -9.08 -9.52
C VAL A 499 27.81 -10.13 -10.61
N SER A 500 26.84 -11.04 -10.67
CA SER A 500 26.75 -12.07 -11.70
C SER A 500 25.46 -11.91 -12.51
N THR A 501 25.57 -12.08 -13.83
CA THR A 501 24.41 -12.05 -14.73
C THR A 501 23.81 -13.46 -14.81
N LEU A 502 22.62 -13.65 -14.21
CA LEU A 502 21.87 -14.90 -14.24
C LEU A 502 21.13 -15.12 -15.57
N PHE A 503 20.65 -14.04 -16.19
CA PHE A 503 19.96 -14.08 -17.48
C PHE A 503 20.06 -12.74 -18.21
N ALA A 504 20.19 -12.78 -19.54
CA ALA A 504 20.13 -11.62 -20.41
C ALA A 504 19.51 -12.00 -21.76
N GLY A 505 18.33 -11.48 -22.07
CA GLY A 505 17.68 -11.83 -23.32
C GLY A 505 16.30 -11.22 -23.51
N ARG A 506 15.74 -11.40 -24.71
CA ARG A 506 14.35 -11.07 -24.99
C ARG A 506 13.46 -12.22 -24.53
N VAL A 507 12.38 -11.89 -23.86
CA VAL A 507 11.39 -12.81 -23.31
C VAL A 507 9.98 -12.35 -23.68
N GLU A 508 9.10 -13.32 -23.92
CA GLU A 508 7.69 -13.05 -24.22
C GLU A 508 6.90 -12.73 -22.95
N ALA A 509 5.66 -12.25 -23.10
CA ALA A 509 4.75 -12.08 -21.97
C ALA A 509 4.45 -13.44 -21.29
N GLY A 510 4.30 -13.44 -19.97
CA GLY A 510 4.06 -14.64 -19.17
C GLY A 510 5.05 -14.85 -18.02
N GLU A 511 4.97 -16.02 -17.39
CA GLU A 511 5.86 -16.43 -16.29
C GLU A 511 7.13 -17.08 -16.82
N HIS A 512 8.27 -16.70 -16.24
CA HIS A 512 9.60 -17.21 -16.54
C HIS A 512 10.28 -17.66 -15.26
N VAL A 513 11.00 -18.78 -15.32
CA VAL A 513 11.70 -19.39 -14.19
C VAL A 513 13.18 -19.54 -14.54
N LEU A 514 14.06 -19.10 -13.64
CA LEU A 514 15.51 -19.21 -13.74
C LEU A 514 16.08 -19.94 -12.51
N PRO A 515 17.01 -20.90 -12.68
CA PRO A 515 17.37 -21.52 -13.96
C PRO A 515 16.18 -22.33 -14.52
N SER A 516 16.39 -23.16 -15.54
CA SER A 516 15.31 -23.91 -16.19
C SER A 516 14.45 -24.68 -15.17
N PRO A 517 13.14 -24.88 -15.41
CA PRO A 517 12.27 -25.59 -14.47
C PRO A 517 12.86 -26.95 -14.04
N GLY A 518 13.12 -27.11 -12.73
CA GLY A 518 13.73 -28.30 -12.13
C GLY A 518 15.21 -28.14 -11.75
N GLU A 519 15.85 -27.05 -12.15
CA GLU A 519 17.19 -26.65 -11.70
C GLU A 519 17.09 -25.57 -10.61
N SER A 520 18.15 -25.33 -9.84
CA SER A 520 18.19 -24.29 -8.82
C SER A 520 19.60 -23.71 -8.66
N TYR A 521 19.68 -22.43 -8.30
CA TYR A 521 20.90 -21.85 -7.75
C TYR A 521 21.09 -22.35 -6.32
N VAL A 522 22.33 -22.37 -5.82
CA VAL A 522 22.66 -22.78 -4.45
C VAL A 522 23.39 -21.61 -3.80
N LEU A 523 22.96 -21.21 -2.60
CA LEU A 523 23.68 -20.23 -1.79
C LEU A 523 25.00 -20.84 -1.30
N ASP A 524 26.08 -20.09 -1.41
CA ASP A 524 27.39 -20.51 -0.92
C ASP A 524 27.48 -20.41 0.62
N GLU A 525 28.70 -20.47 1.16
CA GLU A 525 28.92 -20.38 2.61
C GLU A 525 29.13 -18.92 3.08
N GLU A 526 29.05 -17.94 2.18
CA GLU A 526 29.44 -16.58 2.48
C GLU A 526 28.26 -15.73 2.97
N THR A 527 28.22 -15.48 4.28
CA THR A 527 27.11 -14.76 4.92
C THR A 527 27.13 -13.25 4.64
N GLY A 528 25.96 -12.65 4.42
CA GLY A 528 25.84 -11.19 4.23
C GLY A 528 24.50 -10.76 3.64
N SER A 529 24.48 -9.58 3.02
CA SER A 529 23.29 -9.09 2.31
C SER A 529 23.44 -9.36 0.82
N GLU A 530 22.52 -10.14 0.28
CA GLU A 530 22.48 -10.52 -1.12
C GLU A 530 21.24 -9.96 -1.81
N ARG A 531 21.32 -9.81 -3.13
CA ARG A 531 20.27 -9.15 -3.93
C ARG A 531 20.07 -9.85 -5.26
N VAL A 532 18.81 -10.07 -5.62
CA VAL A 532 18.41 -10.40 -7.00
C VAL A 532 17.74 -9.18 -7.61
N VAL A 533 18.28 -8.72 -8.75
CA VAL A 533 17.79 -7.53 -9.45
C VAL A 533 17.30 -7.92 -10.85
N LEU A 534 16.04 -7.60 -11.14
CA LEU A 534 15.44 -7.72 -12.46
C LEU A 534 15.35 -6.35 -13.11
N VAL A 535 15.94 -6.23 -14.29
CA VAL A 535 15.92 -5.03 -15.13
C VAL A 535 15.15 -5.34 -16.42
N LEU A 536 14.06 -4.61 -16.68
CA LEU A 536 13.22 -4.80 -17.86
C LEU A 536 13.29 -3.59 -18.79
N ALA A 537 13.46 -3.83 -20.09
CA ALA A 537 13.55 -2.78 -21.09
C ALA A 537 12.76 -3.12 -22.35
N ALA A 538 12.09 -2.12 -22.94
CA ALA A 538 11.39 -2.29 -24.21
C ALA A 538 12.35 -2.53 -25.40
N LYS A 539 13.62 -2.16 -25.24
CA LYS A 539 14.69 -2.33 -26.24
C LYS A 539 15.93 -2.92 -25.58
N GLU A 540 16.70 -3.66 -26.37
CA GLU A 540 17.99 -4.20 -25.97
C GLU A 540 18.93 -3.10 -25.44
N GLN A 541 19.44 -3.31 -24.23
CA GLN A 541 20.44 -2.45 -23.60
C GLN A 541 21.82 -2.83 -24.12
N LYS A 542 22.46 -1.91 -24.84
CA LYS A 542 23.79 -2.13 -25.46
C LYS A 542 24.96 -2.03 -24.48
N LYS A 543 24.70 -1.58 -23.25
CA LYS A 543 25.72 -1.32 -22.23
C LYS A 543 25.33 -2.00 -20.92
N LEU A 544 25.38 -3.32 -20.92
CA LEU A 544 25.12 -4.09 -19.69
C LEU A 544 26.20 -3.82 -18.63
N GLU A 545 27.43 -3.57 -19.07
CA GLU A 545 28.56 -3.16 -18.22
C GLU A 545 28.25 -1.91 -17.38
N ASP A 546 27.50 -0.94 -17.93
CA ASP A 546 27.09 0.26 -17.17
C ASP A 546 26.09 -0.09 -16.04
N ILE A 547 25.22 -1.08 -16.27
CA ILE A 547 24.24 -1.58 -15.28
C ILE A 547 24.97 -2.38 -14.20
N GLU A 548 25.88 -3.27 -14.58
CA GLU A 548 26.70 -4.05 -13.65
C GLU A 548 27.55 -3.13 -12.75
N ALA A 549 28.15 -2.07 -13.32
CA ALA A 549 28.91 -1.08 -12.55
C ALA A 549 28.05 -0.34 -11.51
N LEU A 550 26.80 0.00 -11.84
CA LEU A 550 25.85 0.59 -10.90
C LEU A 550 25.48 -0.37 -9.77
N LEU A 551 25.27 -1.65 -10.10
CA LEU A 551 24.96 -2.69 -9.13
C LEU A 551 26.12 -2.94 -8.15
N HIS A 552 27.37 -2.95 -8.64
CA HIS A 552 28.54 -3.04 -7.77
C HIS A 552 28.61 -1.88 -6.77
N GLY A 553 28.24 -0.67 -7.20
CA GLY A 553 28.14 0.51 -6.34
C GLY A 553 26.95 0.51 -5.36
N GLY A 554 26.04 -0.47 -5.46
CA GLY A 554 24.80 -0.51 -4.68
C GLY A 554 23.75 0.53 -5.10
N GLU A 555 23.93 1.18 -6.26
CA GLU A 555 23.07 2.26 -6.77
C GLU A 555 21.91 1.71 -7.63
N VAL A 556 21.11 0.78 -7.10
CA VAL A 556 20.04 0.11 -7.87
C VAL A 556 19.01 1.12 -8.43
N GLU A 557 18.65 2.13 -7.64
CA GLU A 557 17.73 3.19 -8.06
C GLU A 557 18.27 4.02 -9.25
N ALA A 558 19.59 4.20 -9.31
CA ALA A 558 20.24 4.97 -10.37
C ALA A 558 20.15 4.29 -11.74
N ILE A 559 19.88 2.98 -11.81
CA ILE A 559 19.68 2.25 -13.06
C ILE A 559 18.46 2.80 -13.81
N ALA A 560 17.33 2.98 -13.12
CA ALA A 560 16.11 3.52 -13.73
C ALA A 560 16.28 5.00 -14.14
N GLU A 561 17.11 5.76 -13.41
CA GLU A 561 17.40 7.16 -13.73
C GLU A 561 18.31 7.31 -14.96
N ARG A 562 19.36 6.49 -15.06
CA ARG A 562 20.35 6.56 -16.15
C ARG A 562 19.86 5.89 -17.42
N HIS A 563 19.02 4.86 -17.33
CA HIS A 563 18.51 4.11 -18.46
C HIS A 563 17.01 4.39 -18.67
N ARG A 564 16.70 5.34 -19.56
CA ARG A 564 15.30 5.68 -19.88
C ARG A 564 14.52 4.49 -20.45
N GLY A 565 13.29 4.32 -19.99
CA GLY A 565 12.38 3.26 -20.45
C GLY A 565 12.71 1.88 -19.87
N VAL A 566 13.44 1.86 -18.76
CA VAL A 566 13.77 0.67 -17.98
C VAL A 566 12.93 0.64 -16.70
N SER A 567 12.47 -0.54 -16.31
CA SER A 567 11.92 -0.79 -14.97
C SER A 567 12.86 -1.71 -14.19
N VAL A 568 12.95 -1.48 -12.88
CA VAL A 568 13.82 -2.24 -11.98
C VAL A 568 12.97 -2.83 -10.86
N ARG A 569 13.24 -4.09 -10.52
CA ARG A 569 12.70 -4.81 -9.35
C ARG A 569 13.86 -5.45 -8.62
N GLU A 570 13.81 -5.43 -7.29
CA GLU A 570 14.86 -5.99 -6.45
C GLU A 570 14.22 -6.79 -5.31
N ILE A 571 14.87 -7.88 -4.95
CA ILE A 571 14.64 -8.60 -3.69
C ILE A 571 15.99 -8.69 -3.00
N ALA A 572 16.10 -8.07 -1.82
CA ALA A 572 17.27 -8.14 -0.96
C ALA A 572 16.99 -9.07 0.23
N PHE A 573 17.89 -9.99 0.53
CA PHE A 573 17.74 -10.93 1.64
C PHE A 573 19.03 -11.05 2.46
N SER A 574 18.89 -11.50 3.70
CA SER A 574 20.02 -11.78 4.59
C SER A 574 20.42 -13.24 4.45
N HIS A 575 21.61 -13.50 3.95
CA HIS A 575 22.24 -14.81 3.89
C HIS A 575 22.97 -15.07 5.23
N LYS A 576 22.62 -16.17 5.92
CA LYS A 576 23.17 -16.57 7.22
C LYS A 576 23.78 -17.95 7.26
#